data_AF-A0A836G7Z9-F1
#
_entry.id   AF-A0A836G7Z9-F1
#
_cell.length_a   1.000
_cell.length_b   1.000
_cell.length_c   1.000
_cell.angle_alpha   90.00
_cell.angle_beta   90.00
_cell.angle_gamma   90.00
#
_symmetry.space_group_name_H-M   'P 1'
#
loop_
_entity.id
_entity.type
_entity.pdbx_description
1 polymer ?
#
loop_
_entity_poly.entity_id
_entity_poly.type
_entity_poly.pdbx_seq_one_letter_code
_entity_poly.pdbx_strand_id
1 'polypeptide(L)'
;MSSDWASYERAWAQDPDHRPRSAHMPAIIAEADRAVATFLVNLARDYDAILSSEAHRAPAETRVISAEQESDLAVYPNAWDPHRTSEQDGDGAQRCVDAPHSSTSHAWRQLYDSLCFIQAPMVRCSKPAFRQVCRAWETRMSYTHMLMAESFVKSPHARHAEFARYEGEDRLVAQLAAKSGPDAAQAALLLRPYCDGVDLNCGCPQRWAMKEGIGAALIERPEQVADMVRSIRNAMPAGDTAETRARKGAESSNCTATAPTFFPCAVKMRIQDDLRRSIDFARQCEAAGVSWLTVHGRTPACHPSAAVHFEAVKLIRENVSVPVVLNGGVTDVSTAMEAALRTGCGGLMSANGLLDNPSMFYCGASRASMEAEMSFEKRPWEWPLERCGPVSPPAETTVTGHSSGASSPVRPVSLLWAPERTAADAALVRYTVPDMWQATVTPREVISDFMRAAIRTDLMVPTTVQQVLRMARLYVSPAERNHLALLRSNLSVLRALQEVGLYVESGHIACD
;
A
#
# COMPACT_ATOMS: atom_id res chain seq x y z
N MET A 1 -19.70 -19.64 27.79
CA MET A 1 -18.27 -19.75 27.39
C MET A 1 -17.45 -19.43 28.62
N SER A 2 -16.52 -20.33 29.00
CA SER A 2 -15.69 -20.22 30.20
C SER A 2 -14.98 -18.86 30.29
N SER A 3 -14.98 -18.25 31.48
CA SER A 3 -14.34 -16.96 31.81
C SER A 3 -12.82 -17.05 31.99
N ASP A 4 -12.21 -18.19 31.67
CA ASP A 4 -10.77 -18.42 31.84
C ASP A 4 -9.96 -17.80 30.70
N TRP A 5 -9.98 -16.47 30.61
CA TRP A 5 -9.12 -15.73 29.68
C TRP A 5 -7.64 -15.90 30.00
N ALA A 6 -7.30 -16.28 31.24
CA ALA A 6 -5.93 -16.53 31.66
C ALA A 6 -5.32 -17.80 31.02
N SER A 7 -6.12 -18.81 30.65
CA SER A 7 -5.61 -19.92 29.82
C SER A 7 -5.39 -19.50 28.38
N TYR A 8 -6.25 -18.66 27.79
CA TYR A 8 -6.01 -18.08 26.47
C TYR A 8 -4.75 -17.22 26.43
N GLU A 9 -4.49 -16.41 27.45
CA GLU A 9 -3.25 -15.64 27.56
C GLU A 9 -2.01 -16.52 27.69
N ARG A 10 -2.11 -17.60 28.46
CA ARG A 10 -1.02 -18.57 28.56
C ARG A 10 -0.77 -19.25 27.22
N ALA A 11 -1.82 -19.63 26.49
CA ALA A 11 -1.70 -20.17 25.14
C ALA A 11 -1.10 -19.15 24.16
N TRP A 12 -1.52 -17.88 24.25
CA TRP A 12 -0.94 -16.77 23.48
C TRP A 12 0.56 -16.64 23.75
N ALA A 13 0.95 -16.57 25.03
CA ALA A 13 2.33 -16.41 25.46
C ALA A 13 3.21 -17.66 25.26
N GLN A 14 2.60 -18.83 25.06
CA GLN A 14 3.28 -20.12 24.88
C GLN A 14 3.33 -20.58 23.41
N ASP A 15 2.88 -19.75 22.45
CA ASP A 15 2.89 -20.11 21.04
C ASP A 15 4.29 -20.55 20.59
N PRO A 16 4.52 -21.83 20.23
CA PRO A 16 5.85 -22.36 19.94
C PRO A 16 6.47 -21.78 18.65
N ASP A 17 5.70 -21.07 17.82
CA ASP A 17 6.19 -20.36 16.62
C ASP A 17 6.80 -18.98 16.93
N HIS A 18 7.09 -18.71 18.21
CA HIS A 18 7.88 -17.58 18.71
C HIS A 18 9.33 -17.62 18.18
N ARG A 19 9.51 -17.36 16.88
CA ARG A 19 10.82 -17.02 16.32
C ARG A 19 10.97 -15.50 16.33
N PRO A 20 12.01 -14.94 16.97
CA PRO A 20 12.34 -13.53 16.77
C PRO A 20 12.55 -13.31 15.28
N ARG A 21 11.77 -12.39 14.70
CA ARG A 21 11.79 -12.15 13.26
C ARG A 21 12.79 -11.04 12.96
N SER A 22 13.78 -11.38 12.14
CA SER A 22 14.92 -10.55 11.77
C SER A 22 14.60 -9.57 10.63
N ALA A 23 13.32 -9.30 10.35
CA ALA A 23 12.94 -8.40 9.26
C ALA A 23 13.31 -6.96 9.65
N HIS A 24 14.41 -6.46 9.09
CA HIS A 24 14.83 -5.09 9.30
C HIS A 24 13.97 -4.13 8.45
N MET A 25 12.71 -3.97 8.84
CA MET A 25 11.67 -3.22 8.10
C MET A 25 12.12 -1.83 7.62
N PRO A 26 12.83 -1.02 8.44
CA PRO A 26 13.34 0.27 7.96
C PRO A 26 14.35 0.15 6.81
N ALA A 27 15.14 -0.93 6.79
CA ALA A 27 16.12 -1.15 5.72
C ALA A 27 15.45 -1.54 4.40
N ILE A 28 14.34 -2.28 4.45
CA ILE A 28 13.54 -2.61 3.26
C ILE A 28 13.02 -1.34 2.59
N ILE A 29 12.49 -0.39 3.38
CA ILE A 29 11.99 0.89 2.87
C ILE A 29 13.16 1.74 2.35
N ALA A 30 14.25 1.83 3.11
CA ALA A 30 15.43 2.61 2.70
C ALA A 30 16.10 2.07 1.44
N GLU A 31 16.07 0.75 1.21
CA GLU A 31 16.55 0.13 -0.03
C GLU A 31 15.70 0.52 -1.23
N ALA A 32 14.37 0.48 -1.07
CA ALA A 32 13.45 0.97 -2.10
C ALA A 32 13.66 2.47 -2.39
N ASP A 33 13.86 3.30 -1.36
CA ASP A 33 14.15 4.74 -1.53
C ASP A 33 15.44 4.97 -2.33
N ARG A 34 16.49 4.16 -2.09
CA ARG A 34 17.74 4.23 -2.86
C ARG A 34 17.55 3.81 -4.32
N ALA A 35 16.72 2.80 -4.57
CA ALA A 35 16.41 2.36 -5.93
C ALA A 35 15.69 3.48 -6.71
N VAL A 36 14.68 4.12 -6.10
CA VAL A 36 13.97 5.27 -6.69
C VAL A 36 14.93 6.43 -6.96
N ALA A 37 15.79 6.78 -5.99
CA ALA A 37 16.76 7.85 -6.17
C ALA A 37 17.74 7.58 -7.33
N THR A 38 18.23 6.34 -7.42
CA THR A 38 19.12 5.91 -8.52
C THR A 38 18.41 6.00 -9.87
N PHE A 39 17.15 5.56 -9.93
CA PHE A 39 16.33 5.65 -11.12
C PHE A 39 16.11 7.10 -11.56
N LEU A 40 15.79 8.01 -10.64
CA LEU A 40 15.59 9.44 -10.93
C LEU A 40 16.87 10.11 -11.45
N VAL A 41 18.05 9.72 -10.96
CA VAL A 41 19.33 10.22 -11.49
C VAL A 41 19.54 9.75 -12.93
N ASN A 42 19.21 8.50 -13.25
CA ASN A 42 19.30 8.00 -14.62
C ASN A 42 18.27 8.69 -15.53
N LEU A 43 17.04 8.87 -15.05
CA LEU A 43 15.98 9.56 -15.77
C LEU A 43 16.33 11.02 -16.08
N ALA A 44 17.01 11.71 -15.16
CA ALA A 44 17.52 13.06 -15.39
C ALA A 44 18.61 13.10 -16.48
N ARG A 45 19.51 12.11 -16.52
CA ARG A 45 20.52 12.00 -17.58
C ARG A 45 19.88 11.74 -18.95
N ASP A 46 18.87 10.87 -18.99
CA ASP A 46 18.12 10.58 -20.22
C ASP A 46 17.37 11.83 -20.71
N TYR A 47 16.76 12.57 -19.79
CA TYR A 47 16.12 13.86 -20.06
C TYR A 47 17.10 14.87 -20.69
N ASP A 48 18.28 15.06 -20.08
CA ASP A 48 19.31 15.97 -20.59
C ASP A 48 19.81 15.54 -22.00
N ALA A 49 19.93 14.24 -22.24
CA ALA A 49 20.32 13.70 -23.54
C ALA A 49 19.25 13.95 -24.63
N ILE A 50 17.96 13.79 -24.29
CA ILE A 50 16.84 14.08 -25.20
C ILE A 50 16.87 15.55 -25.61
N LEU A 51 16.96 16.48 -24.64
CA LEU A 51 17.01 17.92 -24.92
C LEU A 51 18.25 18.29 -25.75
N SER A 52 19.40 17.69 -25.46
CA SER A 52 20.64 17.92 -26.21
C SER A 52 20.52 17.45 -27.67
N SER A 53 19.81 16.35 -27.91
CA SER A 53 19.57 15.80 -29.25
C SER A 53 18.58 16.62 -30.08
N GLU A 54 17.58 17.24 -29.44
CA GLU A 54 16.64 18.15 -30.09
C GLU A 54 17.25 19.52 -30.41
N ALA A 55 18.15 20.02 -29.54
CA ALA A 55 18.90 21.24 -29.81
C ALA A 55 19.71 21.16 -31.12
N HIS A 56 20.10 19.95 -31.55
CA HIS A 56 20.77 19.70 -32.83
C HIS A 56 19.80 19.52 -34.02
N ARG A 57 18.49 19.43 -33.78
CA ARG A 57 17.43 19.31 -34.81
C ARG A 57 16.63 20.59 -35.03
N ALA A 58 16.83 21.62 -34.21
CA ALA A 58 16.19 22.92 -34.42
C ALA A 58 16.70 23.55 -35.73
N PRO A 59 15.83 23.89 -36.70
CA PRO A 59 16.23 24.69 -37.85
C PRO A 59 16.77 26.02 -37.36
N ALA A 60 17.92 26.43 -37.89
CA ALA A 60 18.48 27.76 -37.70
C ALA A 60 17.59 28.81 -38.40
N GLU A 61 16.38 29.05 -37.90
CA GLU A 61 15.52 30.13 -38.36
C GLU A 61 14.36 30.32 -37.37
N THR A 62 14.51 31.24 -36.42
CA THR A 62 13.35 32.05 -36.01
C THR A 62 13.83 33.46 -35.68
N ARG A 63 13.25 34.39 -36.44
CA ARG A 63 13.56 35.81 -36.51
C ARG A 63 13.34 36.50 -35.17
N VAL A 64 14.22 37.47 -34.93
CA VAL A 64 14.02 38.64 -34.06
C VAL A 64 12.61 39.17 -34.25
N ILE A 65 11.80 39.16 -33.19
CA ILE A 65 10.71 40.12 -33.03
C ILE A 65 11.19 41.10 -31.98
N SER A 66 11.24 42.36 -32.42
CA SER A 66 11.81 43.52 -31.75
C SER A 66 11.16 43.81 -30.41
N ALA A 67 12.01 44.29 -29.50
CA ALA A 67 11.66 44.95 -28.25
C ALA A 67 10.65 46.08 -28.48
N GLU A 68 9.68 46.19 -27.56
CA GLU A 68 9.24 47.48 -27.02
C GLU A 68 8.38 47.31 -25.76
N GLN A 69 8.65 48.18 -24.79
CA GLN A 69 7.90 48.52 -23.57
C GLN A 69 8.20 47.75 -22.26
N GLU A 70 9.25 48.24 -21.58
CA GLU A 70 9.33 48.30 -20.12
C GLU A 70 8.20 49.16 -19.52
N SER A 71 7.62 48.73 -18.40
CA SER A 71 7.61 49.43 -17.10
C SER A 71 6.42 49.00 -16.23
N ASP A 72 6.68 48.36 -15.08
CA ASP A 72 6.31 48.86 -13.75
C ASP A 72 6.18 47.76 -12.67
N LEU A 73 7.06 47.90 -11.67
CA LEU A 73 6.84 47.84 -10.22
C LEU A 73 6.28 46.57 -9.55
N ALA A 74 7.12 46.07 -8.64
CA ALA A 74 6.87 45.05 -7.64
C ALA A 74 5.66 45.32 -6.74
N VAL A 75 4.81 44.29 -6.56
CA VAL A 75 3.99 44.05 -5.37
C VAL A 75 3.79 42.53 -5.20
N TYR A 76 4.29 41.96 -4.10
CA TYR A 76 3.84 40.65 -3.61
C TYR A 76 2.38 40.76 -3.12
N PRO A 77 1.53 39.74 -3.34
CA PRO A 77 0.53 39.45 -2.33
C PRO A 77 0.43 37.96 -1.96
N ASN A 78 0.56 37.72 -0.66
CA ASN A 78 -0.11 36.64 0.06
C ASN A 78 -1.64 36.82 -0.09
N ALA A 79 -2.32 35.89 -0.75
CA ALA A 79 -3.73 35.55 -0.52
C ALA A 79 -4.06 34.26 -1.26
N TRP A 80 -4.29 33.17 -0.52
CA TRP A 80 -4.88 31.95 -1.08
C TRP A 80 -6.38 32.18 -1.21
N ASP A 81 -6.87 32.33 -2.43
CA ASP A 81 -8.30 32.41 -2.75
C ASP A 81 -8.86 30.99 -2.97
N PRO A 82 -9.84 30.51 -2.17
CA PRO A 82 -10.40 29.17 -2.30
C PRO A 82 -11.49 29.03 -3.38
N HIS A 83 -11.74 30.04 -4.23
CA HIS A 83 -12.85 30.02 -5.18
C HIS A 83 -12.50 30.12 -6.67
N ARG A 84 -11.24 29.87 -7.09
CA ARG A 84 -10.92 29.81 -8.52
C ARG A 84 -11.28 28.44 -9.12
N THR A 85 -12.56 28.27 -9.44
CA THR A 85 -13.07 27.25 -10.36
C THR A 85 -13.13 27.82 -11.79
N SER A 86 -12.88 26.95 -12.78
CA SER A 86 -12.95 27.14 -14.25
C SER A 86 -11.81 27.89 -14.95
N GLU A 87 -11.08 27.11 -15.76
CA GLU A 87 -10.65 27.40 -17.14
C GLU A 87 -10.49 28.88 -17.52
N GLN A 88 -9.24 29.34 -17.50
CA GLN A 88 -8.75 30.33 -18.47
C GLN A 88 -7.41 29.82 -19.01
N ASP A 89 -7.48 29.27 -20.22
CA ASP A 89 -6.34 28.95 -21.06
C ASP A 89 -5.56 30.23 -21.37
N GLY A 90 -4.43 30.40 -20.69
CA GLY A 90 -3.34 31.22 -21.16
C GLY A 90 -2.45 30.34 -22.06
N ASP A 91 -2.31 30.75 -23.31
CA ASP A 91 -1.67 30.04 -24.43
C ASP A 91 -0.13 29.94 -24.30
N GLY A 92 0.34 29.43 -23.16
CA GLY A 92 1.70 28.96 -22.95
C GLY A 92 1.75 27.46 -23.18
N ALA A 93 1.73 27.02 -24.44
CA ALA A 93 1.82 25.61 -24.78
C ALA A 93 3.17 25.04 -24.31
N GLN A 94 3.21 24.46 -23.10
CA GLN A 94 4.38 23.75 -22.59
C GLN A 94 4.72 22.62 -23.58
N ARG A 95 5.89 22.70 -24.22
CA ARG A 95 6.33 21.67 -25.18
C ARG A 95 6.42 20.32 -24.46
N CYS A 96 5.69 19.33 -24.97
CA CYS A 96 5.76 17.95 -24.51
C CYS A 96 6.51 17.10 -25.55
N VAL A 97 7.48 16.30 -25.11
CA VAL A 97 8.30 15.44 -25.98
C VAL A 97 8.14 13.98 -25.55
N ASP A 98 7.95 13.06 -26.49
CA ASP A 98 7.86 11.62 -26.20
C ASP A 98 9.24 10.98 -26.11
N ALA A 99 9.48 10.21 -25.05
CA ALA A 99 10.73 9.46 -24.88
C ALA A 99 10.84 8.28 -25.89
N PRO A 100 12.04 7.98 -26.42
CA PRO A 100 12.24 6.86 -27.35
C PRO A 100 11.91 5.49 -26.70
N HIS A 101 11.11 4.68 -27.41
CA HIS A 101 10.46 3.47 -26.86
C HIS A 101 11.35 2.23 -26.61
N SER A 102 12.64 2.20 -27.02
CA SER A 102 13.32 0.93 -27.28
C SER A 102 14.32 0.41 -26.23
N SER A 103 14.70 1.16 -25.18
CA SER A 103 15.66 0.66 -24.14
C SER A 103 15.14 0.67 -22.70
N THR A 104 13.91 1.12 -22.45
CA THR A 104 13.43 1.52 -21.12
C THR A 104 12.71 0.41 -20.33
N SER A 105 12.20 -0.64 -20.98
CA SER A 105 11.33 -1.65 -20.32
C SER A 105 12.00 -2.47 -19.22
N HIS A 106 13.31 -2.71 -19.31
CA HIS A 106 14.05 -3.44 -18.27
C HIS A 106 14.25 -2.57 -17.01
N ALA A 107 14.58 -1.29 -17.19
CA ALA A 107 14.76 -0.35 -16.09
C ALA A 107 13.45 -0.12 -15.31
N TRP A 108 12.31 -0.06 -16.01
CA TRP A 108 10.99 0.06 -15.37
C TRP A 108 10.63 -1.16 -14.52
N ARG A 109 10.92 -2.38 -15.00
CA ARG A 109 10.73 -3.61 -14.22
C ARG A 109 11.65 -3.65 -13.02
N GLN A 110 12.92 -3.30 -13.19
CA GLN A 110 13.87 -3.24 -12.08
C GLN A 110 13.44 -2.26 -10.99
N LEU A 111 12.92 -1.08 -11.38
CA LEU A 111 12.34 -0.12 -10.43
C LEU A 111 11.17 -0.77 -9.69
N TYR A 112 10.21 -1.32 -10.42
CA TYR A 112 9.04 -2.01 -9.87
C TYR A 112 9.43 -3.08 -8.84
N ASP A 113 10.34 -3.99 -9.20
CA ASP A 113 10.80 -5.09 -8.33
C ASP A 113 11.49 -4.58 -7.05
N SER A 114 12.01 -3.36 -7.09
CA SER A 114 12.69 -2.71 -5.97
C SER A 114 11.74 -1.95 -5.04
N LEU A 115 10.50 -1.67 -5.46
CA LEU A 115 9.54 -0.92 -4.64
C LEU A 115 9.05 -1.75 -3.45
N CYS A 116 8.74 -1.06 -2.35
CA CYS A 116 8.13 -1.66 -1.17
C CYS A 116 6.63 -1.36 -1.16
N PHE A 117 5.83 -2.28 -1.70
CA PHE A 117 4.37 -2.20 -1.68
C PHE A 117 3.79 -2.62 -0.32
N ILE A 118 2.96 -1.76 0.27
CA ILE A 118 2.51 -1.90 1.66
C ILE A 118 0.99 -1.86 1.74
N GLN A 119 0.40 -2.84 2.44
CA GLN A 119 -1.01 -2.84 2.77
C GLN A 119 -1.29 -1.90 3.96
N ALA A 120 -2.12 -0.88 3.75
CA ALA A 120 -2.42 0.17 4.73
C ALA A 120 -3.34 -0.30 5.86
N PRO A 121 -3.21 0.24 7.09
CA PRO A 121 -4.12 -0.09 8.18
C PRO A 121 -5.55 0.38 7.89
N MET A 122 -6.52 -0.53 7.91
CA MET A 122 -7.92 -0.26 7.63
C MET A 122 -8.81 -0.90 8.68
N VAL A 123 -9.54 -0.06 9.42
CA VAL A 123 -10.45 -0.47 10.51
C VAL A 123 -11.37 -1.58 10.01
N ARG A 124 -11.40 -2.70 10.75
CA ARG A 124 -12.12 -3.95 10.45
C ARG A 124 -11.70 -4.71 9.18
N CYS A 125 -11.02 -4.09 8.22
CA CYS A 125 -10.70 -4.73 6.95
C CYS A 125 -9.35 -5.45 6.98
N SER A 126 -8.33 -4.85 7.61
CA SER A 126 -6.97 -5.39 7.73
C SER A 126 -6.84 -6.53 8.77
N LYS A 127 -7.79 -7.47 8.74
CA LYS A 127 -7.80 -8.71 9.52
C LYS A 127 -6.95 -9.79 8.80
N PRO A 128 -6.55 -10.87 9.49
CA PRO A 128 -5.61 -11.88 8.96
C PRO A 128 -5.94 -12.35 7.53
N ALA A 129 -7.19 -12.69 7.24
CA ALA A 129 -7.60 -13.10 5.89
C ALA A 129 -7.19 -12.11 4.79
N PHE A 130 -7.47 -10.82 4.98
CA PHE A 130 -7.13 -9.81 3.98
C PHE A 130 -5.62 -9.60 3.86
N ARG A 131 -4.91 -9.59 4.99
CA ARG A 131 -3.45 -9.44 5.01
C ARG A 131 -2.74 -10.62 4.36
N GLN A 132 -3.26 -11.83 4.56
CA GLN A 132 -2.75 -13.05 3.94
C GLN A 132 -2.90 -13.00 2.42
N VAL A 133 -4.06 -12.58 1.91
CA VAL A 133 -4.28 -12.42 0.46
C VAL A 133 -3.36 -11.33 -0.11
N CYS A 134 -3.31 -10.15 0.51
CA CYS A 134 -2.38 -9.10 0.06
C CYS A 134 -0.94 -9.61 0.03
N ARG A 135 -0.53 -10.41 1.02
CA ARG A 135 0.82 -10.98 1.11
C ARG A 135 1.08 -12.02 0.01
N ALA A 136 0.11 -12.90 -0.25
CA ALA A 136 0.17 -13.91 -1.29
C ALA A 136 0.21 -13.29 -2.70
N TRP A 137 -0.29 -12.07 -2.85
CA TRP A 137 -0.34 -11.31 -4.10
C TRP A 137 0.58 -10.07 -4.07
N GLU A 138 1.81 -10.27 -3.57
CA GLU A 138 2.99 -9.37 -3.71
C GLU A 138 3.08 -8.09 -2.86
N THR A 139 2.20 -7.87 -1.87
CA THR A 139 2.54 -6.87 -0.83
C THR A 139 3.74 -7.35 -0.01
N ARG A 140 4.66 -6.41 0.30
CA ARG A 140 5.91 -6.68 1.01
C ARG A 140 5.78 -6.49 2.52
N MET A 141 4.86 -5.63 2.94
CA MET A 141 4.55 -5.37 4.35
C MET A 141 3.05 -5.21 4.54
N SER A 142 2.57 -5.61 5.72
CA SER A 142 1.15 -5.51 6.07
C SER A 142 0.97 -4.79 7.39
N TYR A 143 -0.10 -4.03 7.50
CA TYR A 143 -0.50 -3.37 8.74
C TYR A 143 -1.76 -4.03 9.28
N THR A 144 -1.80 -4.21 10.60
CA THR A 144 -3.07 -4.54 11.28
C THR A 144 -4.09 -3.43 11.06
N HIS A 145 -5.35 -3.68 11.39
CA HIS A 145 -6.25 -2.57 11.63
C HIS A 145 -5.77 -1.74 12.84
N MET A 146 -6.39 -0.59 13.07
CA MET A 146 -6.08 0.25 14.23
C MET A 146 -6.53 -0.42 15.53
N LEU A 147 -5.59 -0.68 16.44
CA LEU A 147 -5.81 -1.25 17.77
C LEU A 147 -5.88 -0.13 18.81
N MET A 148 -6.90 -0.13 19.67
CA MET A 148 -7.01 0.83 20.77
C MET A 148 -6.05 0.44 21.90
N ALA A 149 -4.94 1.15 22.06
CA ALA A 149 -3.86 0.77 22.99
C ALA A 149 -4.36 0.60 24.43
N GLU A 150 -5.19 1.54 24.92
CA GLU A 150 -5.74 1.49 26.27
C GLU A 150 -6.57 0.20 26.51
N SER A 151 -7.51 -0.11 25.60
CA SER A 151 -8.32 -1.33 25.69
C SER A 151 -7.47 -2.58 25.54
N PHE A 152 -6.49 -2.54 24.64
CA PHE A 152 -5.56 -3.63 24.39
C PHE A 152 -4.70 -3.93 25.62
N VAL A 153 -4.26 -2.93 26.38
CA VAL A 153 -3.50 -3.15 27.62
C VAL A 153 -4.38 -3.69 28.74
N LYS A 154 -5.56 -3.11 28.93
CA LYS A 154 -6.42 -3.39 30.10
C LYS A 154 -7.22 -4.69 30.00
N SER A 155 -7.54 -5.15 28.79
CA SER A 155 -8.50 -6.24 28.59
C SER A 155 -7.94 -7.35 27.69
N PRO A 156 -7.70 -8.56 28.25
CA PRO A 156 -7.34 -9.74 27.46
C PRO A 156 -8.39 -10.08 26.41
N HIS A 157 -9.67 -9.88 26.74
CA HIS A 157 -10.78 -10.08 25.82
C HIS A 157 -10.69 -9.12 24.62
N ALA A 158 -10.40 -7.84 24.85
CA ALA A 158 -10.20 -6.87 23.77
C ALA A 158 -8.99 -7.24 22.91
N ARG A 159 -7.89 -7.72 23.51
CA ARG A 159 -6.73 -8.21 22.75
C ARG A 159 -7.10 -9.33 21.80
N HIS A 160 -7.77 -10.35 22.31
CA HIS A 160 -8.14 -11.54 21.53
C HIS A 160 -9.16 -11.21 20.43
N ALA A 161 -10.08 -10.27 20.68
CA ALA A 161 -11.07 -9.85 19.68
C ALA A 161 -10.47 -8.99 18.55
N GLU A 162 -9.52 -8.11 18.88
CA GLU A 162 -8.98 -7.15 17.92
C GLU A 162 -7.79 -7.71 17.13
N PHE A 163 -6.85 -8.38 17.81
CA PHE A 163 -5.62 -8.88 17.19
C PHE A 163 -5.62 -10.39 16.98
N ALA A 164 -5.30 -10.78 15.76
CA ALA A 164 -5.03 -12.15 15.37
C ALA A 164 -4.00 -12.14 14.24
N ARG A 165 -3.41 -13.32 14.00
CA ARG A 165 -2.47 -13.58 12.92
C ARG A 165 -2.87 -14.82 12.14
N TYR A 166 -2.33 -14.96 10.93
CA TYR A 166 -2.32 -16.25 10.24
C TYR A 166 -0.95 -16.91 10.38
N GLU A 167 -0.89 -18.21 10.13
CA GLU A 167 0.35 -18.99 10.19
C GLU A 167 1.38 -18.47 9.18
N GLY A 168 2.65 -18.34 9.60
CA GLY A 168 3.71 -17.80 8.76
C GLY A 168 3.74 -16.27 8.62
N GLU A 169 2.72 -15.53 9.06
CA GLU A 169 2.61 -14.06 8.86
C GLU A 169 3.85 -13.28 9.30
N ASP A 170 4.56 -12.66 8.35
CA ASP A 170 5.76 -11.86 8.56
C ASP A 170 5.61 -10.40 8.09
N ARG A 171 6.57 -9.55 8.47
CA ARG A 171 6.63 -8.13 8.09
C ARG A 171 5.34 -7.39 8.47
N LEU A 172 4.79 -7.74 9.64
CA LEU A 172 3.55 -7.20 10.18
C LEU A 172 3.85 -5.98 11.04
N VAL A 173 3.14 -4.88 10.81
CA VAL A 173 3.18 -3.69 11.65
C VAL A 173 1.86 -3.54 12.38
N ALA A 174 1.89 -3.51 13.71
CA ALA A 174 0.70 -3.32 14.52
C ALA A 174 0.42 -1.82 14.70
N GLN A 175 -0.70 -1.32 14.15
CA GLN A 175 -1.07 0.08 14.31
C GLN A 175 -1.84 0.31 15.61
N LEU A 176 -1.34 1.23 16.44
CA LEU A 176 -1.91 1.66 17.71
C LEU A 176 -2.61 3.01 17.58
N ALA A 177 -3.82 3.11 18.13
CA ALA A 177 -4.42 4.34 18.58
C ALA A 177 -4.11 4.51 20.07
N ALA A 178 -3.21 5.44 20.38
CA ALA A 178 -2.77 5.75 21.73
C ALA A 178 -2.78 7.26 21.96
N LYS A 179 -2.92 7.66 23.22
CA LYS A 179 -2.86 9.07 23.67
C LYS A 179 -1.94 9.26 24.88
N SER A 180 -1.20 8.24 25.29
CA SER A 180 -0.28 8.31 26.43
C SER A 180 0.95 7.44 26.15
N GLY A 181 2.13 7.89 26.59
CA GLY A 181 3.36 7.11 26.52
C GLY A 181 3.28 5.75 27.22
N PRO A 182 2.74 5.66 28.45
CA PRO A 182 2.59 4.39 29.16
C PRO A 182 1.74 3.36 28.43
N ASP A 183 0.55 3.73 27.93
CA ASP A 183 -0.32 2.78 27.22
C ASP A 183 0.30 2.33 25.89
N ALA A 184 0.93 3.27 25.16
CA ALA A 184 1.61 2.98 23.90
C ALA A 184 2.77 1.99 24.10
N ALA A 185 3.61 2.23 25.11
CA ALA A 185 4.73 1.36 25.46
C ALA A 185 4.28 -0.03 25.91
N GLN A 186 3.28 -0.10 26.79
CA GLN A 186 2.76 -1.38 27.29
C GLN A 186 2.08 -2.19 26.18
N ALA A 187 1.31 -1.54 25.30
CA ALA A 187 0.72 -2.21 24.14
C ALA A 187 1.81 -2.74 23.20
N ALA A 188 2.86 -1.97 22.94
CA ALA A 188 3.99 -2.39 22.13
C ALA A 188 4.73 -3.60 22.73
N LEU A 189 4.94 -3.62 24.05
CA LEU A 189 5.52 -4.77 24.76
C LEU A 189 4.69 -6.05 24.59
N LEU A 190 3.36 -5.93 24.67
CA LEU A 190 2.44 -7.05 24.49
C LEU A 190 2.41 -7.55 23.03
N LEU A 191 2.61 -6.65 22.06
CA LEU A 191 2.57 -6.97 20.63
C LEU A 191 3.91 -7.46 20.08
N ARG A 192 5.04 -7.06 20.69
CA ARG A 192 6.41 -7.36 20.26
C ARG A 192 6.65 -8.81 19.85
N PRO A 193 6.13 -9.84 20.54
CA PRO A 193 6.33 -11.23 20.12
C PRO A 193 5.62 -11.60 18.81
N TYR A 194 4.62 -10.81 18.42
CA TYR A 194 3.67 -11.14 17.36
C TYR A 194 3.75 -10.20 16.14
N CYS A 195 4.56 -9.16 16.14
CA CYS A 195 4.73 -8.31 14.96
C CYS A 195 6.19 -7.88 14.81
N ASP A 196 6.52 -7.29 13.67
CA ASP A 196 7.87 -6.85 13.31
C ASP A 196 8.08 -5.35 13.55
N GLY A 197 7.05 -4.67 14.05
CA GLY A 197 7.07 -3.28 14.45
C GLY A 197 5.70 -2.78 14.91
N VAL A 198 5.67 -1.58 15.48
CA VAL A 198 4.44 -0.85 15.83
C VAL A 198 4.36 0.47 15.07
N ASP A 199 3.15 0.98 14.89
CA ASP A 199 2.88 2.28 14.27
C ASP A 199 1.90 3.08 15.11
N LEU A 200 2.13 4.39 15.30
CA LEU A 200 1.19 5.28 15.96
C LEU A 200 0.29 5.97 14.93
N ASN A 201 -1.02 5.78 15.05
CA ASN A 201 -2.00 6.44 14.19
C ASN A 201 -2.18 7.92 14.58
N CYS A 202 -1.57 8.80 13.80
CA CYS A 202 -1.71 10.25 13.88
C CYS A 202 -2.45 10.81 12.65
N GLY A 203 -3.27 10.01 11.95
CA GLY A 203 -3.82 10.39 10.64
C GLY A 203 -5.31 10.10 10.43
N CYS A 204 -5.96 9.38 11.35
CA CYS A 204 -7.39 9.06 11.24
C CYS A 204 -8.26 10.33 11.43
N PRO A 205 -9.05 10.78 10.43
CA PRO A 205 -9.86 11.99 10.56
C PRO A 205 -11.26 11.72 11.15
N GLN A 206 -11.54 10.50 11.61
CA GLN A 206 -12.87 10.15 12.11
C GLN A 206 -13.21 10.99 13.35
N ARG A 207 -14.37 11.65 13.33
CA ARG A 207 -14.79 12.60 14.38
C ARG A 207 -14.70 12.03 15.80
N TRP A 208 -15.10 10.77 15.99
CA TRP A 208 -15.03 10.11 17.29
C TRP A 208 -13.57 9.94 17.74
N ALA A 209 -12.65 9.55 16.85
CA ALA A 209 -11.24 9.37 17.16
C ALA A 209 -10.59 10.70 17.55
N MET A 210 -10.85 11.76 16.78
CA MET A 210 -10.34 13.10 17.10
C MET A 210 -10.87 13.62 18.44
N LYS A 211 -12.15 13.37 18.74
CA LYS A 211 -12.78 13.73 20.03
C LYS A 211 -12.12 13.01 21.21
N GLU A 212 -11.72 11.74 21.01
CA GLU A 212 -10.98 10.95 22.00
C GLU A 212 -9.50 11.35 22.12
N GLY A 213 -9.04 12.32 21.32
CA GLY A 213 -7.66 12.80 21.34
C GLY A 213 -6.66 11.87 20.66
N ILE A 214 -7.13 10.99 19.77
CA ILE A 214 -6.31 10.06 18.97
C ILE A 214 -6.46 10.38 17.47
N GLY A 215 -5.69 9.70 16.61
CA GLY A 215 -5.77 9.89 15.17
C GLY A 215 -5.27 11.28 14.77
N ALA A 216 -5.96 11.95 13.84
CA ALA A 216 -5.54 13.24 13.32
C ALA A 216 -5.51 14.36 14.38
N ALA A 217 -6.14 14.20 15.56
CA ALA A 217 -5.99 15.16 16.65
C ALA A 217 -4.55 15.25 17.20
N LEU A 218 -3.73 14.22 16.99
CA LEU A 218 -2.36 14.16 17.47
C LEU A 218 -1.38 14.99 16.61
N ILE A 219 -1.72 15.34 15.37
CA ILE A 219 -0.84 16.20 14.53
C ILE A 219 -0.66 17.60 15.12
N GLU A 220 -1.65 18.04 15.91
CA GLU A 220 -1.65 19.30 16.64
C GLU A 220 -0.90 19.21 17.99
N ARG A 221 -0.40 18.01 18.36
CA ARG A 221 0.26 17.73 19.66
C ARG A 221 1.57 16.96 19.46
N PRO A 222 2.55 17.51 18.75
CA PRO A 222 3.78 16.80 18.41
C PRO A 222 4.58 16.37 19.64
N GLU A 223 4.57 17.13 20.73
CA GLU A 223 5.24 16.75 21.99
C GLU A 223 4.66 15.47 22.60
N GLN A 224 3.33 15.29 22.53
CA GLN A 224 2.64 14.09 23.01
C GLN A 224 3.00 12.88 22.13
N VAL A 225 3.11 13.06 20.82
CA VAL A 225 3.55 12.00 19.90
C VAL A 225 5.01 11.64 20.18
N ALA A 226 5.88 12.63 20.36
CA ALA A 226 7.28 12.43 20.70
C ALA A 226 7.44 11.67 22.03
N ASP A 227 6.63 11.99 23.05
CA ASP A 227 6.59 11.25 24.31
C ASP A 227 6.19 9.78 24.12
N MET A 228 5.17 9.50 23.31
CA MET A 228 4.77 8.12 22.99
C MET A 228 5.87 7.34 22.28
N VAL A 229 6.52 7.94 21.27
CA VAL A 229 7.64 7.31 20.56
C VAL A 229 8.80 7.02 21.52
N ARG A 230 9.19 7.98 22.36
CA ARG A 230 10.26 7.79 23.36
C ARG A 230 9.89 6.72 24.38
N SER A 231 8.64 6.66 24.82
CA SER A 231 8.16 5.68 25.79
C SER A 231 8.24 4.26 25.22
N ILE A 232 7.76 4.04 23.99
CA ILE A 232 7.91 2.77 23.27
C ILE A 232 9.39 2.39 23.17
N ARG A 233 10.25 3.36 22.83
CA ARG A 233 11.68 3.13 22.68
C ARG A 233 12.38 2.74 23.98
N ASN A 234 12.09 3.46 25.05
CA ASN A 234 12.69 3.23 26.36
C ASN A 234 12.22 1.90 26.97
N ALA A 235 10.99 1.46 26.66
CA ALA A 235 10.47 0.18 27.11
C ALA A 235 11.11 -1.02 26.39
N MET A 236 11.77 -0.82 25.25
CA MET A 236 12.33 -1.89 24.42
C MET A 236 13.80 -1.64 24.06
N PRO A 237 14.71 -1.53 25.03
CA PRO A 237 16.11 -1.21 24.77
C PRO A 237 16.80 -2.24 23.86
N ALA A 238 17.79 -1.73 23.13
CA ALA A 238 18.74 -2.50 22.33
C ALA A 238 19.28 -3.71 23.11
N GLY A 239 19.15 -4.92 22.55
CA GLY A 239 19.68 -6.15 23.17
C GLY A 239 18.69 -6.95 24.01
N ASP A 240 17.40 -6.59 24.03
CA ASP A 240 16.36 -7.39 24.69
C ASP A 240 15.61 -8.32 23.70
N THR A 241 16.32 -8.84 22.69
CA THR A 241 15.79 -9.84 21.75
C THR A 241 15.89 -11.25 22.35
N ALA A 242 14.99 -12.15 21.95
CA ALA A 242 15.09 -13.56 22.31
C ALA A 242 16.45 -14.17 21.92
N GLU A 243 17.06 -13.72 20.82
CA GLU A 243 18.43 -14.09 20.42
C GLU A 243 19.50 -13.63 21.43
N THR A 244 19.35 -12.44 22.02
CA THR A 244 20.31 -11.96 23.03
C THR A 244 20.15 -12.71 24.36
N ARG A 245 18.94 -13.14 24.70
CA ARG A 245 18.68 -14.02 25.86
C ARG A 245 19.20 -15.44 25.62
N ALA A 246 19.09 -15.98 24.41
CA ALA A 246 19.67 -17.27 24.02
C ALA A 246 21.21 -17.24 23.97
N ARG A 247 21.83 -16.14 23.51
CA ARG A 247 23.30 -15.96 23.51
C ARG A 247 23.91 -15.84 24.91
N LYS A 248 23.19 -15.31 25.91
CA LYS A 248 23.69 -15.25 27.30
C LYS A 248 23.89 -16.63 27.95
N GLY A 249 23.38 -17.72 27.35
CA GLY A 249 23.61 -19.10 27.79
C GLY A 249 24.73 -19.84 27.03
N ALA A 250 25.33 -19.24 26.01
CA ALA A 250 26.35 -19.89 25.18
C ALA A 250 27.63 -19.04 25.13
N GLU A 251 28.62 -19.42 25.94
CA GLU A 251 30.00 -18.96 25.76
C GLU A 251 30.52 -19.49 24.43
N SER A 252 30.48 -18.65 23.38
CA SER A 252 31.17 -18.96 22.12
C SER A 252 31.69 -17.68 21.49
N SER A 253 33.00 -17.51 21.63
CA SER A 253 33.85 -16.51 20.98
C SER A 253 33.86 -16.70 19.46
N ASN A 254 32.97 -15.99 18.76
CA ASN A 254 33.19 -15.38 17.44
C ASN A 254 31.85 -14.98 16.82
N CYS A 255 31.44 -13.72 17.00
CA CYS A 255 30.36 -13.13 16.23
C CYS A 255 30.69 -11.66 15.96
N THR A 256 30.83 -11.32 14.67
CA THR A 256 30.86 -9.94 14.18
C THR A 256 29.65 -9.18 14.70
N ALA A 257 29.88 -8.01 15.29
CA ALA A 257 28.85 -7.20 15.92
C ALA A 257 27.77 -6.74 14.92
N THR A 258 26.65 -7.45 14.88
CA THR A 258 25.40 -6.95 14.28
C THR A 258 24.86 -5.85 15.19
N ALA A 259 24.66 -4.65 14.66
CA ALA A 259 24.11 -3.51 15.38
C ALA A 259 22.83 -3.90 16.14
N PRO A 260 22.58 -3.33 17.34
CA PRO A 260 21.39 -3.66 18.10
C PRO A 260 20.14 -3.26 17.32
N THR A 261 19.35 -4.25 16.90
CA THR A 261 18.07 -4.02 16.24
C THR A 261 17.03 -3.64 17.29
N PHE A 262 16.78 -2.35 17.44
CA PHE A 262 15.62 -1.84 18.18
C PHE A 262 14.32 -2.30 17.49
N PHE A 263 13.27 -2.52 18.28
CA PHE A 263 11.96 -2.93 17.74
C PHE A 263 11.28 -1.73 17.07
N PRO A 264 11.05 -1.73 15.75
CA PRO A 264 10.72 -0.52 15.04
C PRO A 264 9.40 0.14 15.49
N CYS A 265 9.43 1.47 15.56
CA CYS A 265 8.25 2.30 15.86
C CYS A 265 8.06 3.33 14.75
N ALA A 266 6.94 3.27 14.05
CA ALA A 266 6.56 4.21 13.00
C ALA A 266 5.50 5.20 13.47
N VAL A 267 5.33 6.28 12.71
CA VAL A 267 4.20 7.20 12.86
C VAL A 267 3.53 7.38 11.50
N LYS A 268 2.22 7.16 11.44
CA LYS A 268 1.40 7.46 10.26
C LYS A 268 0.63 8.75 10.46
N MET A 269 0.94 9.77 9.67
CA MET A 269 0.34 11.10 9.73
C MET A 269 -0.45 11.46 8.47
N ARG A 270 -1.24 12.55 8.57
CA ARG A 270 -1.73 13.34 7.45
C ARG A 270 -0.98 14.66 7.40
N ILE A 271 -0.89 15.27 6.23
CA ILE A 271 -0.39 16.64 6.10
C ILE A 271 -1.37 17.63 6.76
N GLN A 272 -0.87 18.79 7.15
CA GLN A 272 -1.63 19.93 7.65
C GLN A 272 -1.77 20.98 6.54
N ASP A 273 -2.70 21.93 6.71
CA ASP A 273 -2.90 23.02 5.74
C ASP A 273 -1.63 23.87 5.59
N ASP A 274 -0.93 24.13 6.69
CA ASP A 274 0.43 24.68 6.67
C ASP A 274 1.46 23.54 6.57
N LEU A 275 2.12 23.46 5.42
CA LEU A 275 3.14 22.45 5.16
C LEU A 275 4.33 22.55 6.13
N ARG A 276 4.68 23.76 6.61
CA ARG A 276 5.77 23.93 7.58
C ARG A 276 5.49 23.16 8.86
N ARG A 277 4.25 23.21 9.35
CA ARG A 277 3.81 22.43 10.52
C ARG A 277 3.90 20.93 10.29
N SER A 278 3.66 20.47 9.05
CA SER A 278 3.81 19.06 8.69
C SER A 278 5.27 18.62 8.72
N ILE A 279 6.18 19.45 8.22
CA ILE A 279 7.63 19.22 8.26
C ILE A 279 8.14 19.24 9.70
N ASP A 280 7.71 20.22 10.50
CA ASP A 280 8.10 20.33 11.91
C ASP A 280 7.59 19.14 12.73
N PHE A 281 6.38 18.67 12.46
CA PHE A 281 5.84 17.45 13.07
C PHE A 281 6.69 16.22 12.71
N ALA A 282 7.05 16.07 11.43
CA ALA A 282 7.89 14.98 10.95
C ALA A 282 9.28 14.98 11.60
N ARG A 283 9.93 16.14 11.68
CA ARG A 283 11.24 16.32 12.36
C ARG A 283 11.17 16.02 13.86
N GLN A 284 10.08 16.41 14.53
CA GLN A 284 9.89 16.09 15.95
C GLN A 284 9.71 14.59 16.18
N CYS A 285 8.98 13.90 15.30
CA CYS A 285 8.88 12.44 15.33
C CYS A 285 10.24 11.78 15.10
N GLU A 286 11.02 12.25 14.11
CA GLU A 286 12.39 11.80 13.86
C GLU A 286 13.29 11.98 15.09
N ALA A 287 13.30 13.17 15.68
CA ALA A 287 14.08 13.47 16.89
C ALA A 287 13.66 12.59 18.09
N ALA A 288 12.38 12.18 18.15
CA ALA A 288 11.89 11.24 19.15
C ALA A 288 12.38 9.79 18.90
N GLY A 289 12.81 9.47 17.67
CA GLY A 289 13.39 8.19 17.30
C GLY A 289 12.45 7.25 16.56
N VAL A 290 11.51 7.77 15.76
CA VAL A 290 10.75 6.91 14.84
C VAL A 290 11.68 6.21 13.86
N SER A 291 11.32 5.00 13.45
CA SER A 291 12.09 4.19 12.50
C SER A 291 11.76 4.52 11.04
N TRP A 292 10.54 5.00 10.77
CA TRP A 292 10.11 5.60 9.51
C TRP A 292 8.82 6.40 9.74
N LEU A 293 8.46 7.23 8.75
CA LEU A 293 7.19 7.94 8.72
C LEU A 293 6.31 7.41 7.59
N THR A 294 4.99 7.37 7.81
CA THR A 294 4.03 7.18 6.72
C THR A 294 3.21 8.45 6.56
N VAL A 295 3.27 9.09 5.39
CA VAL A 295 2.60 10.37 5.16
C VAL A 295 1.46 10.18 4.18
N HIS A 296 0.24 10.44 4.65
CA HIS A 296 -0.91 10.61 3.75
C HIS A 296 -0.95 12.05 3.26
N GLY A 297 -0.71 12.28 1.96
CA GLY A 297 -0.70 13.60 1.31
C GLY A 297 -2.07 14.28 1.20
N ARG A 298 -2.96 14.10 2.16
CA ARG A 298 -4.25 14.81 2.28
C ARG A 298 -4.40 15.35 3.68
N THR A 299 -5.01 16.51 3.83
CA THR A 299 -5.35 17.04 5.16
C THR A 299 -6.51 16.24 5.77
N PRO A 300 -6.72 16.31 7.10
CA PRO A 300 -7.85 15.63 7.74
C PRO A 300 -9.22 16.07 7.22
N ALA A 301 -9.35 17.32 6.76
CA ALA A 301 -10.59 17.89 6.26
C ALA A 301 -10.93 17.47 4.81
N CYS A 302 -9.94 16.99 4.05
CA CYS A 302 -10.14 16.60 2.66
C CYS A 302 -11.16 15.45 2.51
N HIS A 303 -12.00 15.56 1.47
CA HIS A 303 -12.80 14.43 1.01
C HIS A 303 -11.88 13.26 0.57
N PRO A 304 -12.26 11.98 0.78
CA PRO A 304 -11.43 10.83 0.40
C PRO A 304 -11.03 10.76 -1.08
N SER A 305 -11.81 11.38 -1.98
CA SER A 305 -11.52 11.46 -3.42
C SER A 305 -10.67 12.66 -3.83
N ALA A 306 -10.34 13.58 -2.91
CA ALA A 306 -9.50 14.73 -3.22
C ALA A 306 -8.14 14.29 -3.77
N ALA A 307 -7.51 15.13 -4.58
CA ALA A 307 -6.15 14.86 -5.06
C ALA A 307 -5.18 14.68 -3.88
N VAL A 308 -4.12 13.90 -4.10
CA VAL A 308 -3.04 13.75 -3.12
C VAL A 308 -1.95 14.77 -3.43
N HIS A 309 -1.51 15.50 -2.42
CA HIS A 309 -0.42 16.46 -2.54
C HIS A 309 0.92 15.73 -2.49
N PHE A 310 1.38 15.20 -3.63
CA PHE A 310 2.67 14.53 -3.72
C PHE A 310 3.84 15.48 -3.42
N GLU A 311 3.79 16.74 -3.83
CA GLU A 311 4.83 17.73 -3.50
C GLU A 311 4.98 17.95 -1.99
N ALA A 312 3.87 17.95 -1.24
CA ALA A 312 3.92 18.04 0.22
C ALA A 312 4.66 16.84 0.84
N VAL A 313 4.41 15.63 0.32
CA VAL A 313 5.08 14.41 0.81
C VAL A 313 6.57 14.42 0.42
N LYS A 314 6.89 14.85 -0.80
CA LYS A 314 8.27 15.03 -1.26
C LYS A 314 9.04 15.97 -0.33
N LEU A 315 8.50 17.16 -0.06
CA LEU A 315 9.13 18.16 0.80
C LEU A 315 9.31 17.63 2.23
N ILE A 316 8.37 16.85 2.77
CA ILE A 316 8.56 16.20 4.08
C ILE A 316 9.73 15.20 4.02
N ARG A 317 9.77 14.33 3.01
CA ARG A 317 10.85 13.35 2.81
C ARG A 317 12.22 14.01 2.72
N GLU A 318 12.34 15.13 2.01
CA GLU A 318 13.61 15.86 1.86
C GLU A 318 14.08 16.56 3.14
N ASN A 319 13.20 16.70 4.13
CA ASN A 319 13.47 17.40 5.39
C ASN A 319 13.65 16.48 6.60
N VAL A 320 13.67 15.15 6.38
CA VAL A 320 13.97 14.12 7.38
C VAL A 320 14.98 13.12 6.82
N SER A 321 15.71 12.43 7.69
CA SER A 321 16.68 11.38 7.34
C SER A 321 16.10 9.98 7.46
N VAL A 322 15.06 9.78 8.27
CA VAL A 322 14.33 8.51 8.34
C VAL A 322 13.56 8.22 7.04
N PRO A 323 13.37 6.95 6.66
CA PRO A 323 12.57 6.60 5.49
C PRO A 323 11.14 7.16 5.55
N VAL A 324 10.58 7.51 4.40
CA VAL A 324 9.20 8.00 4.27
C VAL A 324 8.41 7.10 3.33
N VAL A 325 7.29 6.59 3.84
CA VAL A 325 6.30 5.83 3.07
C VAL A 325 5.21 6.79 2.64
N LEU A 326 4.93 6.82 1.33
CA LEU A 326 3.81 7.56 0.79
C LEU A 326 2.51 6.78 1.00
N ASN A 327 1.43 7.47 1.39
CA ASN A 327 0.08 6.92 1.41
C ASN A 327 -0.93 7.82 0.69
N GLY A 328 -1.87 7.17 0.00
CA GLY A 328 -2.94 7.83 -0.76
C GLY A 328 -2.62 7.93 -2.25
N GLY A 329 -3.66 7.81 -3.09
CA GLY A 329 -3.52 7.97 -4.54
C GLY A 329 -2.95 6.74 -5.27
N VAL A 330 -2.46 5.73 -4.54
CA VAL A 330 -1.95 4.47 -5.11
C VAL A 330 -3.10 3.48 -5.28
N THR A 331 -3.55 3.26 -6.51
CA THR A 331 -4.69 2.38 -6.86
C THR A 331 -4.33 1.24 -7.82
N ASP A 332 -3.14 1.31 -8.41
CA ASP A 332 -2.54 0.30 -9.31
C ASP A 332 -1.02 0.49 -9.34
N VAL A 333 -0.31 -0.38 -10.07
CA VAL A 333 1.15 -0.26 -10.25
C VAL A 333 1.55 1.08 -10.88
N SER A 334 0.78 1.57 -11.85
CA SER A 334 1.10 2.81 -12.56
C SER A 334 1.10 4.02 -11.63
N THR A 335 0.03 4.19 -10.87
CA THR A 335 -0.10 5.26 -9.87
C THR A 335 0.94 5.10 -8.75
N ALA A 336 1.32 3.87 -8.42
CA ALA A 336 2.42 3.60 -7.50
C ALA A 336 3.76 4.14 -8.04
N MET A 337 4.09 3.83 -9.29
CA MET A 337 5.33 4.28 -9.93
C MET A 337 5.36 5.80 -10.12
N GLU A 338 4.27 6.41 -10.60
CA GLU A 338 4.17 7.86 -10.70
C GLU A 338 4.44 8.50 -9.34
N ALA A 339 3.80 7.98 -8.29
CA ALA A 339 3.93 8.52 -6.96
C ALA A 339 5.36 8.35 -6.40
N ALA A 340 6.04 7.23 -6.70
CA ALA A 340 7.45 7.05 -6.38
C ALA A 340 8.34 8.09 -7.07
N LEU A 341 8.15 8.31 -8.38
CA LEU A 341 8.96 9.27 -9.14
C LEU A 341 8.73 10.72 -8.68
N ARG A 342 7.49 11.08 -8.35
CA ARG A 342 7.13 12.43 -7.91
C ARG A 342 7.59 12.72 -6.50
N THR A 343 7.59 11.72 -5.61
CA THR A 343 7.88 11.94 -4.19
C THR A 343 9.29 11.50 -3.79
N GLY A 344 9.94 10.66 -4.58
CA GLY A 344 11.16 9.96 -4.21
C GLY A 344 10.97 8.81 -3.22
N CYS A 345 9.73 8.51 -2.79
CA CYS A 345 9.44 7.43 -1.86
C CYS A 345 9.47 6.07 -2.57
N GLY A 346 10.25 5.13 -2.07
CA GLY A 346 10.23 3.73 -2.47
C GLY A 346 9.21 2.88 -1.69
N GLY A 347 8.81 3.35 -0.51
CA GLY A 347 7.68 2.78 0.24
C GLY A 347 6.35 3.35 -0.22
N LEU A 348 5.45 2.48 -0.71
CA LEU A 348 4.16 2.87 -1.27
C LEU A 348 3.03 2.11 -0.60
N MET A 349 2.20 2.82 0.16
CA MET A 349 1.12 2.25 0.95
C MET A 349 -0.25 2.49 0.29
N SER A 350 -0.98 1.42 0.01
CA SER A 350 -2.36 1.48 -0.51
C SER A 350 -3.40 0.97 0.49
N ALA A 351 -4.56 1.62 0.49
CA ALA A 351 -5.73 1.23 1.28
C ALA A 351 -6.88 0.82 0.34
N ASN A 352 -7.58 1.82 -0.21
CA ASN A 352 -8.73 1.60 -1.08
C ASN A 352 -8.41 0.80 -2.34
N GLY A 353 -7.23 1.02 -2.94
CA GLY A 353 -6.80 0.23 -4.09
C GLY A 353 -6.77 -1.26 -3.78
N LEU A 354 -6.12 -1.66 -2.68
CA LEU A 354 -6.05 -3.06 -2.26
C LEU A 354 -7.41 -3.63 -1.82
N LEU A 355 -8.29 -2.82 -1.23
CA LEU A 355 -9.65 -3.26 -0.91
C LEU A 355 -10.51 -3.46 -2.17
N ASP A 356 -10.23 -2.72 -3.24
CA ASP A 356 -10.85 -2.94 -4.54
C ASP A 356 -10.26 -4.17 -5.21
N ASN A 357 -8.93 -4.30 -5.23
CA ASN A 357 -8.21 -5.43 -5.81
C ASN A 357 -6.93 -5.76 -5.00
N PRO A 358 -6.94 -6.84 -4.19
CA PRO A 358 -5.77 -7.25 -3.41
C PRO A 358 -4.52 -7.61 -4.23
N SER A 359 -4.68 -7.93 -5.53
CA SER A 359 -3.57 -8.25 -6.44
C SER A 359 -3.16 -7.07 -7.31
N MET A 360 -3.56 -5.83 -6.98
CA MET A 360 -3.22 -4.65 -7.78
C MET A 360 -1.71 -4.39 -7.92
N PHE A 361 -0.89 -5.02 -7.07
CA PHE A 361 0.58 -4.98 -7.12
C PHE A 361 1.19 -6.29 -7.58
N TYR A 362 0.40 -7.26 -8.07
CA TYR A 362 0.92 -8.54 -8.49
C TYR A 362 1.37 -8.49 -9.96
N CYS A 363 2.62 -8.88 -10.23
CA CYS A 363 3.15 -9.02 -11.59
C CYS A 363 3.50 -10.48 -11.88
N GLY A 364 2.47 -11.31 -12.11
CA GLY A 364 2.64 -12.66 -12.64
C GLY A 364 3.26 -12.64 -14.04
N ALA A 365 4.09 -13.64 -14.35
CA ALA A 365 4.87 -13.72 -15.59
C ALA A 365 3.99 -13.56 -16.85
N SER A 366 4.24 -12.52 -17.64
CA SER A 366 3.73 -12.24 -19.00
C SER A 366 2.21 -12.24 -19.22
N ARG A 367 1.76 -11.28 -20.05
CA ARG A 367 0.40 -11.21 -20.60
C ARG A 367 -0.05 -12.55 -21.21
N ALA A 368 0.87 -13.30 -21.83
CA ALA A 368 0.56 -14.59 -22.43
C ALA A 368 0.34 -15.71 -21.39
N SER A 369 0.98 -15.67 -20.22
CA SER A 369 0.72 -16.67 -19.18
C SER A 369 -0.56 -16.36 -18.42
N MET A 370 -0.87 -15.07 -18.19
CA MET A 370 -2.17 -14.67 -17.67
C MET A 370 -3.30 -14.88 -18.69
N GLU A 371 -3.12 -14.60 -19.99
CA GLU A 371 -4.12 -14.89 -21.04
C GLU A 371 -4.25 -16.40 -21.32
N ALA A 372 -3.20 -17.19 -21.10
CA ALA A 372 -3.26 -18.66 -21.16
C ALA A 372 -3.92 -19.27 -19.91
N GLU A 373 -3.64 -18.75 -18.70
CA GLU A 373 -4.35 -19.15 -17.46
C GLU A 373 -5.79 -18.63 -17.42
N MET A 374 -6.04 -17.45 -17.99
CA MET A 374 -7.37 -16.88 -18.20
C MET A 374 -7.98 -17.31 -19.55
N SER A 375 -7.43 -18.32 -20.24
CA SER A 375 -8.07 -18.85 -21.44
C SER A 375 -9.33 -19.60 -21.01
N PHE A 376 -10.45 -18.90 -21.18
CA PHE A 376 -11.78 -19.36 -20.82
C PHE A 376 -12.20 -20.52 -21.73
N GLU A 377 -11.98 -21.75 -21.30
CA GLU A 377 -12.84 -22.85 -21.77
C GLU A 377 -14.23 -22.62 -21.19
N LYS A 378 -15.22 -22.39 -22.06
CA LYS A 378 -16.63 -22.62 -21.71
C LYS A 378 -16.77 -24.10 -21.39
N ARG A 379 -16.58 -24.50 -20.13
CA ARG A 379 -17.03 -25.81 -19.67
C ARG A 379 -18.49 -25.67 -19.28
N PRO A 380 -19.43 -26.37 -19.95
CA PRO A 380 -20.76 -26.56 -19.39
C PRO A 380 -20.59 -27.20 -18.02
N TRP A 381 -21.19 -26.60 -17.01
CA TRP A 381 -21.27 -27.16 -15.66
C TRP A 381 -22.15 -28.41 -15.72
N GLU A 382 -21.55 -29.60 -15.65
CA GLU A 382 -22.27 -30.87 -15.49
C GLU A 382 -22.23 -31.33 -14.03
N TRP A 383 -23.41 -31.60 -13.49
CA TRP A 383 -23.65 -32.08 -12.14
C TRP A 383 -23.13 -33.52 -11.97
N PRO A 384 -22.25 -33.84 -11.00
CA PRO A 384 -21.89 -35.23 -10.76
C PRO A 384 -22.96 -35.89 -9.88
N LEU A 385 -23.91 -36.57 -10.51
CA LEU A 385 -24.62 -37.69 -9.89
C LEU A 385 -23.92 -38.96 -10.36
N GLU A 386 -23.37 -39.71 -9.41
CA GLU A 386 -22.72 -41.00 -9.62
C GLU A 386 -23.56 -41.94 -10.50
N ARG A 387 -22.93 -42.55 -11.51
CA ARG A 387 -23.02 -44.00 -11.83
C ARG A 387 -21.99 -44.41 -12.88
N CYS A 388 -21.26 -45.49 -12.57
CA CYS A 388 -20.33 -46.18 -13.45
C CYS A 388 -21.03 -46.82 -14.68
N GLY A 389 -20.35 -46.81 -15.84
CA GLY A 389 -20.67 -47.66 -17.00
C GLY A 389 -19.65 -47.46 -18.15
N PRO A 390 -19.29 -48.50 -18.95
CA PRO A 390 -18.17 -48.43 -19.89
C PRO A 390 -18.54 -47.99 -21.33
N VAL A 391 -17.69 -47.10 -21.88
CA VAL A 391 -17.17 -46.98 -23.28
C VAL A 391 -18.10 -46.61 -24.45
N SER A 392 -17.75 -45.54 -25.20
CA SER A 392 -17.37 -45.53 -26.66
C SER A 392 -17.08 -44.09 -27.18
N PRO A 393 -16.16 -43.87 -28.15
CA PRO A 393 -15.95 -42.56 -28.83
C PRO A 393 -16.71 -42.51 -30.19
N PRO A 394 -16.61 -41.46 -31.02
CA PRO A 394 -16.76 -40.00 -30.82
C PRO A 394 -17.83 -39.41 -31.80
N ALA A 395 -18.04 -38.09 -31.83
CA ALA A 395 -18.49 -37.40 -33.04
C ALA A 395 -17.99 -35.94 -33.09
N GLU A 396 -17.29 -35.60 -34.16
CA GLU A 396 -16.92 -34.23 -34.52
C GLU A 396 -18.18 -33.43 -34.90
N THR A 397 -18.27 -32.17 -34.44
CA THR A 397 -19.06 -31.18 -35.16
C THR A 397 -18.46 -29.79 -34.96
N THR A 398 -17.91 -29.28 -36.05
CA THR A 398 -17.52 -27.89 -36.27
C THR A 398 -18.72 -26.96 -36.10
N VAL A 399 -18.61 -25.94 -35.25
CA VAL A 399 -19.44 -24.73 -35.34
C VAL A 399 -18.58 -23.50 -35.16
N THR A 400 -18.44 -22.76 -36.26
CA THR A 400 -17.89 -21.41 -36.37
C THR A 400 -18.77 -20.41 -35.63
N GLY A 401 -18.19 -19.65 -34.69
CA GLY A 401 -18.89 -18.61 -33.94
C GLY A 401 -17.97 -17.44 -33.61
N HIS A 402 -18.10 -16.39 -34.42
CA HIS A 402 -17.53 -15.03 -34.30
C HIS A 402 -17.06 -14.61 -32.90
N SER A 403 -15.76 -14.37 -32.78
CA SER A 403 -15.13 -13.71 -31.64
C SER A 403 -15.49 -12.22 -31.62
N SER A 404 -16.43 -11.82 -30.75
CA SER A 404 -16.47 -10.44 -30.26
C SER A 404 -15.27 -10.26 -29.32
N GLY A 405 -14.29 -9.48 -29.77
CA GLY A 405 -13.05 -9.24 -29.05
C GLY A 405 -13.31 -8.75 -27.63
N ALA A 406 -12.90 -9.55 -26.64
CA ALA A 406 -12.83 -9.14 -25.26
C ALA A 406 -11.94 -7.89 -25.16
N SER A 407 -12.47 -6.85 -24.51
CA SER A 407 -11.75 -5.61 -24.24
C SER A 407 -10.43 -5.90 -23.55
N SER A 408 -9.31 -5.61 -24.21
CA SER A 408 -7.96 -5.73 -23.65
C SER A 408 -7.84 -4.85 -22.38
N PRO A 409 -7.51 -5.40 -21.20
CA PRO A 409 -7.49 -4.65 -19.94
C PRO A 409 -6.24 -3.79 -19.74
N VAL A 410 -5.35 -3.75 -20.72
CA VAL A 410 -4.05 -3.08 -20.61
C VAL A 410 -4.13 -1.73 -21.32
N ARG A 411 -4.02 -0.64 -20.55
CA ARG A 411 -3.77 0.70 -21.09
C ARG A 411 -2.35 1.12 -20.69
N PRO A 412 -1.49 1.51 -21.64
CA PRO A 412 -0.25 2.18 -21.30
C PRO A 412 -0.60 3.50 -20.60
N VAL A 413 0.07 3.78 -19.49
CA VAL A 413 -0.09 5.05 -18.80
C VAL A 413 1.15 5.88 -19.02
N SER A 414 0.92 7.09 -19.51
CA SER A 414 1.96 8.09 -19.65
C SER A 414 1.94 9.02 -18.46
N LEU A 415 3.10 9.30 -17.90
CA LEU A 415 3.31 10.35 -16.93
C LEU A 415 4.20 11.43 -17.54
N LEU A 416 3.92 12.68 -17.19
CA LEU A 416 4.78 13.81 -17.54
C LEU A 416 5.80 13.99 -16.42
N TRP A 417 7.07 14.09 -16.78
CA TRP A 417 8.14 14.29 -15.81
C TRP A 417 9.24 15.20 -16.37
N ALA A 418 9.77 16.06 -15.51
CA ALA A 418 10.96 16.85 -15.74
C ALA A 418 11.71 17.04 -14.40
N PRO A 419 13.04 17.19 -14.43
CA PRO A 419 13.81 17.54 -13.23
C PRO A 419 13.51 18.97 -12.79
N GLU A 420 13.46 19.22 -11.47
CA GLU A 420 13.16 20.56 -10.90
C GLU A 420 14.15 21.68 -11.26
N ARG A 421 15.32 21.33 -11.81
CA ARG A 421 16.42 22.28 -12.02
C ARG A 421 16.29 23.15 -13.26
N THR A 422 15.18 23.06 -14.00
CA THR A 422 15.07 23.68 -15.31
C THR A 422 14.30 25.01 -15.28
N ALA A 423 14.72 25.94 -16.14
CA ALA A 423 14.09 27.26 -16.32
C ALA A 423 12.60 27.15 -16.71
N ALA A 424 11.87 28.27 -16.63
CA ALA A 424 10.44 28.35 -16.92
C ALA A 424 10.02 27.78 -18.30
N ASP A 425 10.96 27.69 -19.26
CA ASP A 425 10.75 27.21 -20.63
C ASP A 425 11.10 25.73 -20.87
N ALA A 426 11.27 24.93 -19.81
CA ALA A 426 11.65 23.53 -19.94
C ALA A 426 10.52 22.63 -20.49
N ALA A 427 10.87 21.78 -21.46
CA ALA A 427 9.93 20.82 -22.03
C ALA A 427 9.63 19.70 -21.03
N LEU A 428 8.36 19.33 -20.89
CA LEU A 428 7.97 18.14 -20.14
C LEU A 428 8.21 16.91 -21.02
N VAL A 429 8.88 15.89 -20.50
CA VAL A 429 9.03 14.63 -21.23
C VAL A 429 7.92 13.68 -20.79
N ARG A 430 7.19 13.14 -21.76
CA ARG A 430 6.20 12.10 -21.56
C ARG A 430 6.91 10.75 -21.52
N TYR A 431 6.90 10.14 -20.34
CA TYR A 431 7.33 8.77 -20.16
C TYR A 431 6.11 7.87 -20.15
N THR A 432 6.11 6.89 -21.04
CA THR A 432 5.09 5.84 -21.02
C THR A 432 5.67 4.66 -20.27
N VAL A 433 5.08 4.33 -19.13
CA VAL A 433 5.37 3.06 -18.47
C VAL A 433 4.88 1.99 -19.46
N PRO A 434 5.75 1.08 -19.93
CA PRO A 434 5.34 0.00 -20.83
C PRO A 434 4.15 -0.73 -20.23
N ASP A 435 3.31 -1.38 -21.05
CA ASP A 435 2.17 -2.23 -20.64
C ASP A 435 2.43 -3.04 -19.36
N MET A 436 2.25 -2.40 -18.21
CA MET A 436 2.39 -2.95 -16.87
C MET A 436 0.97 -2.90 -16.30
N TRP A 437 0.25 -3.94 -16.72
CA TRP A 437 -1.08 -4.41 -16.32
C TRP A 437 -1.84 -3.56 -15.29
N GLN A 438 -2.89 -2.87 -15.76
CA GLN A 438 -3.97 -2.43 -14.88
C GLN A 438 -4.95 -3.58 -14.71
N ALA A 439 -4.84 -4.33 -13.61
CA ALA A 439 -5.94 -5.18 -13.16
C ALA A 439 -7.06 -4.29 -12.60
N THR A 440 -7.82 -3.66 -13.50
CA THR A 440 -9.02 -2.86 -13.17
C THR A 440 -10.11 -3.72 -12.51
N VAL A 441 -10.01 -5.03 -12.70
CA VAL A 441 -10.88 -6.06 -12.18
C VAL A 441 -10.07 -7.02 -11.31
N THR A 442 -10.61 -7.40 -10.17
CA THR A 442 -10.01 -8.39 -9.28
C THR A 442 -10.14 -9.79 -9.89
N PRO A 443 -9.05 -10.55 -10.04
CA PRO A 443 -9.11 -11.94 -10.51
C PRO A 443 -9.99 -12.83 -9.61
N ARG A 444 -10.60 -13.87 -10.18
CA ARG A 444 -11.45 -14.80 -9.43
C ARG A 444 -10.63 -15.62 -8.44
N GLU A 445 -9.38 -15.91 -8.76
CA GLU A 445 -8.37 -16.54 -7.91
C GLU A 445 -8.17 -15.76 -6.63
N VAL A 446 -8.07 -14.42 -6.72
CA VAL A 446 -7.91 -13.52 -5.58
C VAL A 446 -9.16 -13.51 -4.70
N ILE A 447 -10.35 -13.45 -5.33
CA ILE A 447 -11.64 -13.52 -4.61
C ILE A 447 -11.76 -14.88 -3.88
N SER A 448 -11.34 -15.96 -4.54
CA SER A 448 -11.37 -17.33 -4.00
C SER A 448 -10.39 -17.49 -2.86
N ASP A 449 -9.14 -17.04 -3.01
CA ASP A 449 -8.13 -17.00 -1.96
C ASP A 449 -8.63 -16.21 -0.75
N PHE A 450 -9.27 -15.05 -0.95
CA PHE A 450 -9.89 -14.31 0.14
C PHE A 450 -11.00 -15.08 0.82
N MET A 451 -11.86 -15.77 0.09
CA MET A 451 -12.92 -16.59 0.68
C MET A 451 -12.33 -17.74 1.51
N ARG A 452 -11.30 -18.43 1.02
CA ARG A 452 -10.63 -19.51 1.76
C ARG A 452 -9.91 -18.98 3.00
N ALA A 453 -9.24 -17.84 2.90
CA ALA A 453 -8.58 -17.20 4.03
C ALA A 453 -9.61 -16.72 5.07
N ALA A 454 -10.73 -16.15 4.63
CA ALA A 454 -11.83 -15.72 5.50
C ALA A 454 -12.45 -16.88 6.28
N ILE A 455 -12.60 -18.06 5.67
CA ILE A 455 -13.06 -19.27 6.38
C ILE A 455 -11.99 -19.73 7.38
N ARG A 456 -10.74 -19.87 6.95
CA ARG A 456 -9.64 -20.37 7.80
C ARG A 456 -9.37 -19.50 9.02
N THR A 457 -9.49 -18.19 8.89
CA THR A 457 -9.24 -17.25 9.99
C THR A 457 -10.51 -16.87 10.76
N ASP A 458 -11.63 -17.57 10.53
CA ASP A 458 -12.95 -17.27 11.11
C ASP A 458 -13.33 -15.77 11.02
N LEU A 459 -13.17 -15.20 9.82
CA LEU A 459 -13.47 -13.78 9.60
C LEU A 459 -14.97 -13.53 9.74
N MET A 460 -15.33 -12.50 10.52
CA MET A 460 -16.74 -12.12 10.68
C MET A 460 -17.43 -11.89 9.33
N VAL A 461 -18.57 -12.55 9.14
CA VAL A 461 -19.33 -12.56 7.89
C VAL A 461 -19.63 -11.17 7.33
N PRO A 462 -20.04 -10.15 8.13
CA PRO A 462 -20.25 -8.80 7.59
C PRO A 462 -19.01 -8.22 6.92
N THR A 463 -17.82 -8.51 7.46
CA THR A 463 -16.54 -8.08 6.88
C THR A 463 -16.21 -8.89 5.63
N THR A 464 -16.43 -10.20 5.64
CA THR A 464 -16.28 -11.06 4.45
C THR A 464 -17.13 -10.54 3.30
N VAL A 465 -18.44 -10.36 3.54
CA VAL A 465 -19.41 -9.88 2.55
C VAL A 465 -19.03 -8.50 2.04
N GLN A 466 -18.66 -7.56 2.92
CA GLN A 466 -18.27 -6.21 2.51
C GLN A 466 -17.07 -6.23 1.54
N GLN A 467 -16.06 -7.04 1.81
CA GLN A 467 -14.86 -7.12 0.97
C GLN A 467 -15.12 -7.89 -0.32
N VAL A 468 -15.86 -8.99 -0.27
CA VAL A 468 -16.30 -9.73 -1.47
C VAL A 468 -17.10 -8.83 -2.40
N LEU A 469 -18.07 -8.07 -1.89
CA LEU A 469 -18.87 -7.14 -2.72
C LEU A 469 -18.04 -6.03 -3.36
N ARG A 470 -16.90 -5.68 -2.75
CA ARG A 470 -15.99 -4.67 -3.27
C ARG A 470 -15.11 -5.24 -4.37
N MET A 471 -14.51 -6.41 -4.14
CA MET A 471 -13.70 -7.13 -5.14
C MET A 471 -14.54 -7.60 -6.33
N ALA A 472 -15.74 -8.13 -6.06
CA ALA A 472 -16.63 -8.70 -7.06
C ALA A 472 -17.50 -7.64 -7.76
N ARG A 473 -17.26 -6.34 -7.55
CA ARG A 473 -18.19 -5.26 -7.91
C ARG A 473 -18.59 -5.22 -9.39
N LEU A 474 -17.72 -5.72 -10.27
CA LEU A 474 -17.92 -5.77 -11.73
C LEU A 474 -18.50 -7.11 -12.22
N TYR A 475 -18.57 -8.11 -11.34
CA TYR A 475 -19.05 -9.44 -11.66
C TYR A 475 -20.50 -9.68 -11.22
N VAL A 476 -20.94 -9.02 -10.15
CA VAL A 476 -22.25 -9.26 -9.55
C VAL A 476 -23.26 -8.19 -9.98
N SER A 477 -24.43 -8.64 -10.41
CA SER A 477 -25.60 -7.81 -10.65
C SER A 477 -26.13 -7.17 -9.35
N PRO A 478 -26.98 -6.13 -9.43
CA PRO A 478 -27.63 -5.56 -8.24
C PRO A 478 -28.42 -6.58 -7.42
N ALA A 479 -29.06 -7.57 -8.07
CA ALA A 479 -29.82 -8.61 -7.40
C ALA A 479 -28.91 -9.56 -6.61
N GLU A 480 -27.83 -10.04 -7.22
CA GLU A 480 -26.83 -10.89 -6.56
C GLU A 480 -26.11 -10.15 -5.42
N ARG A 481 -25.80 -8.87 -5.61
CA ARG A 481 -25.26 -8.00 -4.55
C ARG A 481 -26.18 -7.95 -3.33
N ASN A 482 -27.48 -7.76 -3.54
CA ASN A 482 -28.46 -7.76 -2.45
C ASN A 482 -28.55 -9.12 -1.78
N HIS A 483 -28.51 -10.21 -2.55
CA HIS A 483 -28.50 -11.56 -2.01
C HIS A 483 -27.26 -11.81 -1.12
N LEU A 484 -26.06 -11.53 -1.63
CA LEU A 484 -24.79 -11.66 -0.89
C LEU A 484 -24.80 -10.84 0.41
N ALA A 485 -25.38 -9.63 0.38
CA ALA A 485 -25.50 -8.77 1.56
C ALA A 485 -26.36 -9.36 2.70
N LEU A 486 -27.27 -10.29 2.38
CA LEU A 486 -28.16 -10.94 3.32
C LEU A 486 -27.57 -12.21 3.93
N LEU A 487 -26.45 -12.71 3.41
CA LEU A 487 -25.83 -13.94 3.91
C LEU A 487 -25.29 -13.76 5.33
N ARG A 488 -25.33 -14.86 6.10
CA ARG A 488 -25.03 -14.88 7.55
C ARG A 488 -23.99 -15.93 7.94
N SER A 489 -23.41 -16.64 6.98
CA SER A 489 -22.28 -17.55 7.20
C SER A 489 -21.28 -17.47 6.05
N ASN A 490 -19.99 -17.64 6.34
CA ASN A 490 -18.95 -17.69 5.31
C ASN A 490 -19.16 -18.86 4.34
N LEU A 491 -19.72 -19.98 4.79
CA LEU A 491 -20.07 -21.11 3.93
C LEU A 491 -21.18 -20.75 2.94
N SER A 492 -22.18 -19.97 3.36
CA SER A 492 -23.21 -19.48 2.46
C SER A 492 -22.64 -18.51 1.42
N VAL A 493 -21.69 -17.65 1.80
CA VAL A 493 -20.99 -16.75 0.86
C VAL A 493 -20.20 -17.56 -0.16
N LEU A 494 -19.46 -18.58 0.28
CA LEU A 494 -18.74 -19.50 -0.60
C LEU A 494 -19.69 -20.17 -1.60
N ARG A 495 -20.81 -20.74 -1.14
CA ARG A 495 -21.81 -21.37 -2.01
C ARG A 495 -22.37 -20.40 -3.04
N ALA A 496 -22.73 -19.19 -2.62
CA ALA A 496 -23.21 -18.17 -3.55
C ALA A 496 -22.16 -17.83 -4.61
N LEU A 497 -20.88 -17.68 -4.22
CA LEU A 497 -19.78 -17.45 -5.17
C LEU A 497 -19.56 -18.62 -6.14
N GLN A 498 -19.76 -19.87 -5.69
CA GLN A 498 -19.73 -21.05 -6.55
C GLN A 498 -20.89 -21.05 -7.55
N GLU A 499 -22.11 -20.74 -7.09
CA GLU A 499 -23.30 -20.67 -7.93
C GLU A 499 -23.20 -19.59 -9.02
N VAL A 500 -22.62 -18.43 -8.70
CA VAL A 500 -22.40 -17.35 -9.69
C VAL A 500 -21.12 -17.52 -10.52
N GLY A 501 -20.36 -18.60 -10.33
CA GLY A 501 -19.14 -18.89 -11.10
C GLY A 501 -17.94 -17.98 -10.80
N LEU A 502 -17.90 -17.39 -9.60
CA LEU A 502 -16.81 -16.52 -9.12
C LEU A 502 -15.80 -17.23 -8.22
N TYR A 503 -16.13 -18.41 -7.71
CA TYR A 503 -15.19 -19.25 -7.00
C TYR A 503 -14.46 -20.19 -7.97
N VAL A 504 -13.13 -20.27 -7.85
CA VAL A 504 -12.26 -21.21 -8.55
C VAL A 504 -11.40 -21.96 -7.53
N GLU A 505 -10.84 -23.11 -7.91
CA GLU A 505 -9.91 -23.88 -7.06
C GLU A 505 -8.45 -23.40 -7.16
N SER A 506 -8.09 -22.76 -8.28
CA SER A 506 -6.79 -22.11 -8.47
C SER A 506 -6.60 -20.92 -7.53
N GLY A 507 -5.35 -20.52 -7.32
CA GLY A 507 -4.97 -19.41 -6.45
C GLY A 507 -3.71 -19.72 -5.66
N HIS A 508 -3.29 -18.79 -4.82
CA HIS A 508 -2.06 -18.90 -4.02
C HIS A 508 -2.32 -19.45 -2.61
N ILE A 509 -3.58 -19.57 -2.18
CA ILE A 509 -3.92 -20.08 -0.85
C ILE A 509 -4.67 -21.41 -0.99
N ALA A 510 -4.02 -22.52 -0.66
CA ALA A 510 -4.50 -23.89 -0.89
C ALA A 510 -5.90 -24.18 -0.33
N CYS A 511 -6.75 -24.91 -1.04
CA CYS A 511 -8.08 -25.32 -0.57
C CYS A 511 -7.98 -26.57 0.32
N ASP A 512 -7.54 -26.39 1.58
CA ASP A 512 -7.52 -27.48 2.58
C ASP A 512 -8.89 -27.75 3.19
#